data_AF-A0A7V2TYI0-F1
#
_entry.id   AF-A0A7V2TYI0-F1
#
_cell.length_a   1.000
_cell.length_b   1.000
_cell.length_c   1.000
_cell.angle_alpha   90.00
_cell.angle_beta   90.00
_cell.angle_gamma   90.00
#
_symmetry.space_group_name_H-M   'P 1'
#
loop_
_entity.id
_entity.type
_entity.pdbx_description
1 polymer ?
#
loop_
_entity_poly.entity_id
_entity_poly.type
_entity_poly.pdbx_seq_one_letter_code
_entity_poly.pdbx_strand_id
1 'polypeptide(L)'
;MPAELIIIDPVLEELKVNRINKYDVMTFCHGEGIDAAAQEDAALFFLTADLIFSDGSLKNLKRILFSGKRMVCIGGYRVITESFRPLLLGKFYDRKENSIRISSRELVQLSLDHLHEESKTLFWDIPRFNDWPAYLFWKVKEEGILQRGIHLSPILVYPEKKDAQLKPTAGMGIDGLDYMMRAVPNEDEIHVVEDSDEFFFVSLMAQGRAPQFLPPSFMAVASWILKHCCPYHVRFLDYRLRFHSRDLSPNWEQVEEESEKVVSSIKEGMAFLKKYPNFHTEFDEQRKRAREFLMAQPLRESYKGYNLTQSSGKFFAFAPALGGLEPALLSEGDLISWIREGKAFVADTPSELKSKIDDSGFVAEMVLLEEGYKKYNILRYLNQFYGLSQTLGKVDLAVLSPWELESLERQGKCFRAMDLEGVKRRIDAWVQGEKENSFKVGKVDPLLLTKQEELIRAQYFLQSLLAAAPNFLKFTSSYPAELTQTFFGLLSEKIQDLKKEGETRNARRLEILRECLQEIVPPPRESNAL
;
A
#
# COMPACT_ATOMS: atom_id res chain seq x y z
N MET A 1 24.21 23.31 -29.13
CA MET A 1 24.73 21.98 -28.74
C MET A 1 24.40 21.03 -29.87
N PRO A 2 25.35 20.26 -30.39
CA PRO A 2 25.00 19.13 -31.26
C PRO A 2 24.08 18.20 -30.44
N ALA A 3 22.96 17.81 -31.03
CA ALA A 3 22.03 16.85 -30.45
C ALA A 3 21.98 15.67 -31.41
N GLU A 4 22.28 14.48 -30.90
CA GLU A 4 22.15 13.24 -31.64
C GLU A 4 20.84 12.57 -31.24
N LEU A 5 20.05 12.17 -32.23
CA LEU A 5 18.80 11.47 -32.00
C LEU A 5 19.04 9.98 -32.23
N ILE A 6 18.98 9.20 -31.15
CA ILE A 6 19.00 7.74 -31.25
C ILE A 6 17.57 7.27 -31.56
N ILE A 7 17.37 6.68 -32.74
CA ILE A 7 16.09 6.07 -33.11
C ILE A 7 16.03 4.69 -32.46
N ILE A 8 15.01 4.45 -31.64
CA ILE A 8 14.91 3.26 -30.79
C ILE A 8 14.33 2.06 -31.56
N ASP A 9 13.51 2.25 -32.60
CA ASP A 9 12.83 1.16 -33.30
C ASP A 9 13.79 0.06 -33.83
N PRO A 10 14.93 0.38 -34.48
CA PRO A 10 15.89 -0.64 -34.90
C PRO A 10 16.49 -1.44 -33.74
N VAL A 11 16.67 -0.80 -32.58
CA VAL A 11 17.18 -1.45 -31.37
C VAL A 11 16.15 -2.43 -30.80
N LEU A 12 14.87 -2.05 -30.79
CA LEU A 12 13.79 -2.94 -30.33
C LEU A 12 13.68 -4.19 -31.22
N GLU A 13 13.93 -4.04 -32.53
CA GLU A 13 13.99 -5.16 -33.47
C GLU A 13 15.17 -6.10 -33.19
N GLU A 14 16.35 -5.56 -32.85
CA GLU A 14 17.55 -6.34 -32.51
C GLU A 14 17.41 -7.11 -31.20
N LEU A 15 16.74 -6.55 -30.20
CA LEU A 15 16.60 -7.17 -28.89
C LEU A 15 15.74 -8.46 -28.90
N LYS A 16 14.97 -8.75 -29.96
CA LYS A 16 14.18 -9.99 -30.15
C LYS A 16 13.33 -10.41 -28.93
N VAL A 17 12.94 -9.47 -28.07
CA VAL A 17 12.21 -9.79 -26.83
C VAL A 17 10.71 -9.77 -27.10
N ASN A 18 10.03 -10.86 -26.78
CA ASN A 18 8.58 -10.97 -26.93
C ASN A 18 7.78 -9.95 -26.07
N ARG A 19 8.43 -9.29 -25.10
CA ARG A 19 7.91 -8.16 -24.31
C ARG A 19 9.07 -7.28 -23.85
N ILE A 20 9.14 -6.05 -24.36
CA ILE A 20 10.12 -5.05 -23.90
C ILE A 20 9.46 -4.21 -22.80
N ASN A 21 10.02 -4.21 -21.60
CA ASN A 21 9.60 -3.28 -20.56
C ASN A 21 10.19 -1.89 -20.87
N LYS A 22 9.44 -0.80 -20.59
CA LYS A 22 9.94 0.57 -20.75
C LYS A 22 11.31 0.81 -20.08
N TYR A 23 11.57 0.12 -18.96
CA TYR A 23 12.85 0.23 -18.25
C TYR A 23 14.00 -0.40 -19.03
N ASP A 24 13.77 -1.46 -19.81
CA ASP A 24 14.81 -2.09 -20.61
C ASP A 24 15.25 -1.12 -21.73
N VAL A 25 14.30 -0.44 -22.37
CA VAL A 25 14.57 0.61 -23.38
C VAL A 25 15.34 1.77 -22.76
N MET A 26 14.87 2.28 -21.63
CA MET A 26 15.53 3.39 -20.94
C MET A 26 16.96 3.03 -20.54
N THR A 27 17.16 1.83 -19.98
CA THR A 27 18.49 1.32 -19.60
C THR A 27 19.38 1.15 -20.82
N PHE A 28 18.85 0.68 -21.95
CA PHE A 28 19.62 0.65 -23.19
C PHE A 28 20.08 2.04 -23.63
N CYS A 29 19.16 3.00 -23.72
CA CYS A 29 19.50 4.38 -24.14
C CYS A 29 20.50 5.04 -23.20
N HIS A 30 20.39 4.80 -21.90
CA HIS A 30 21.38 5.24 -20.93
C HIS A 30 22.73 4.55 -21.14
N GLY A 31 22.76 3.26 -21.48
CA GLY A 31 23.98 2.51 -21.80
C GLY A 31 24.76 3.15 -22.94
N GLU A 32 24.10 3.43 -24.06
CA GLU A 32 24.72 4.12 -25.20
C GLU A 32 25.29 5.49 -24.81
N GLY A 33 24.53 6.27 -24.05
CA GLY A 33 24.99 7.57 -23.54
C GLY A 33 26.21 7.44 -22.61
N ILE A 34 26.23 6.42 -21.76
CA ILE A 34 27.36 6.12 -20.86
C ILE A 34 28.61 5.77 -21.65
N ASP A 35 28.49 4.91 -22.66
CA ASP A 35 29.62 4.48 -23.49
C ASP A 35 30.19 5.65 -24.30
N ALA A 36 29.33 6.50 -24.88
CA ALA A 36 29.75 7.72 -25.57
C ALA A 36 30.46 8.69 -24.62
N ALA A 37 29.91 8.91 -23.41
CA ALA A 37 30.57 9.77 -22.41
C ALA A 37 31.90 9.19 -21.91
N ALA A 38 32.03 7.86 -21.84
CA ALA A 38 33.28 7.21 -21.46
C ALA A 38 34.38 7.44 -22.51
N GLN A 39 34.04 7.42 -23.80
CA GLN A 39 34.97 7.69 -24.90
C GLN A 39 35.49 9.14 -24.90
N GLU A 40 34.64 10.08 -24.48
CA GLU A 40 34.95 11.53 -24.44
C GLU A 40 35.45 12.02 -23.07
N ASP A 41 35.62 11.12 -22.09
CA ASP A 41 35.88 11.46 -20.67
C ASP A 41 34.92 12.53 -20.12
N ALA A 42 33.64 12.41 -20.47
CA ALA A 42 32.61 13.37 -20.08
C ALA A 42 31.89 12.98 -18.78
N ALA A 43 31.34 13.99 -18.11
CA ALA A 43 30.32 13.80 -17.08
C ALA A 43 28.95 13.63 -17.75
N LEU A 44 28.16 12.70 -17.23
CA LEU A 44 26.81 12.40 -17.66
C LEU A 44 25.83 13.21 -16.82
N PHE A 45 24.85 13.83 -17.48
CA PHE A 45 23.69 14.45 -16.83
C PHE A 45 22.43 13.71 -17.29
N PHE A 46 21.88 12.87 -16.40
CA PHE A 46 20.75 12.00 -16.72
C PHE A 46 19.45 12.79 -16.69
N LEU A 47 18.80 12.92 -17.84
CA LEU A 47 17.56 13.67 -18.00
C LEU A 47 16.41 12.74 -18.40
N THR A 48 15.25 12.92 -17.77
CA THR A 48 13.98 12.40 -18.29
C THR A 48 13.17 13.54 -18.91
N ALA A 49 12.25 13.21 -19.81
CA ALA A 49 11.56 14.19 -20.66
C ALA A 49 10.56 15.10 -19.92
N ASP A 50 10.29 14.83 -18.66
CA ASP A 50 9.19 15.34 -17.86
C ASP A 50 9.65 16.10 -16.60
N LEU A 51 10.90 16.55 -16.55
CA LEU A 51 11.49 17.23 -15.39
C LEU A 51 11.40 18.75 -15.48
N ILE A 52 11.10 19.37 -14.34
CA ILE A 52 11.22 20.82 -14.15
C ILE A 52 12.21 21.06 -13.02
N PHE A 53 13.27 21.80 -13.31
CA PHE A 53 14.30 22.16 -12.36
C PHE A 53 14.07 23.57 -11.81
N SER A 54 14.43 23.78 -10.56
CA SER A 54 14.50 25.11 -9.97
C SER A 54 15.70 25.91 -10.51
N ASP A 55 15.53 27.22 -10.60
CA ASP A 55 16.58 28.15 -11.02
C ASP A 55 17.84 27.99 -10.15
N GLY A 56 19.00 27.93 -10.80
CA GLY A 56 20.30 27.74 -10.13
C GLY A 56 20.73 26.28 -9.94
N SER A 57 19.83 25.31 -10.12
CA SER A 57 20.13 23.87 -9.99
C SER A 57 21.37 23.44 -10.78
N LEU A 58 21.46 23.77 -12.08
CA LEU A 58 22.63 23.42 -12.91
C LEU A 58 23.91 24.12 -12.49
N LYS A 59 23.81 25.37 -12.01
CA LYS A 59 24.97 26.11 -11.48
C LYS A 59 25.52 25.43 -10.23
N ASN A 60 24.64 24.94 -9.36
CA ASN A 60 25.02 24.21 -8.17
C ASN A 60 25.59 22.83 -8.49
N LEU A 61 25.02 22.08 -9.45
CA LEU A 61 25.64 20.84 -9.93
C LEU A 61 27.06 21.04 -10.43
N LYS A 62 27.29 22.09 -11.22
CA LYS A 62 28.63 22.46 -11.64
C LYS A 62 29.53 22.70 -10.44
N ARG A 63 29.12 23.52 -9.47
CA ARG A 63 29.90 23.77 -8.24
C ARG A 63 30.26 22.46 -7.52
N ILE A 64 29.29 21.54 -7.36
CA ILE A 64 29.48 20.25 -6.70
C ILE A 64 30.50 19.40 -7.47
N LEU A 65 30.34 19.25 -8.79
CA LEU A 65 31.27 18.50 -9.64
C LEU A 65 32.71 19.05 -9.53
N PHE A 66 32.87 20.37 -9.61
CA PHE A 66 34.18 21.03 -9.51
C PHE A 66 34.78 20.99 -8.09
N SER A 67 34.03 20.58 -7.07
CA SER A 67 34.56 20.32 -5.72
C SER A 67 35.20 18.93 -5.57
N GLY A 68 35.25 18.14 -6.65
CA GLY A 68 35.82 16.79 -6.66
C GLY A 68 34.79 15.68 -6.52
N LYS A 69 33.50 16.02 -6.36
CA LYS A 69 32.41 15.04 -6.35
C LYS A 69 32.20 14.50 -7.74
N ARG A 70 32.12 13.17 -7.87
CA ARG A 70 31.94 12.45 -9.13
C ARG A 70 30.51 11.99 -9.35
N MET A 71 29.70 11.86 -8.31
CA MET A 71 28.29 11.53 -8.46
C MET A 71 27.43 12.47 -7.63
N VAL A 72 26.33 12.93 -8.20
CA VAL A 72 25.30 13.70 -7.48
C VAL A 72 24.01 12.92 -7.49
N CYS A 73 23.52 12.58 -6.31
CA CYS A 73 22.27 11.87 -6.08
C CYS A 73 21.22 12.84 -5.53
N ILE A 74 20.02 12.78 -6.08
CA ILE A 74 18.93 13.69 -5.71
C ILE A 74 17.64 12.95 -5.43
N GLY A 75 16.84 13.53 -4.56
CA GLY A 75 15.43 13.16 -4.38
C GLY A 75 14.50 14.09 -5.16
N GLY A 76 13.23 13.73 -5.20
CA GLY A 76 12.20 14.49 -5.89
C GLY A 76 10.87 13.76 -5.82
N TYR A 77 9.83 14.38 -6.36
CA TYR A 77 8.51 13.78 -6.38
C TYR A 77 7.74 14.18 -7.64
N ARG A 78 6.63 13.48 -7.86
CA ARG A 78 5.76 13.66 -9.02
C ARG A 78 4.65 14.64 -8.69
N VAL A 79 4.31 15.46 -9.68
CA VAL A 79 3.16 16.37 -9.65
C VAL A 79 2.20 16.04 -10.78
N ILE A 80 0.92 16.39 -10.60
CA ILE A 80 -0.14 16.17 -11.57
C ILE A 80 -0.01 17.22 -12.68
N THR A 81 0.39 16.78 -13.88
CA THR A 81 0.64 17.65 -15.04
C THR A 81 -0.51 18.62 -15.32
N GLU A 82 -1.75 18.13 -15.29
CA GLU A 82 -2.95 18.85 -15.69
C GLU A 82 -3.26 20.03 -14.77
N SER A 83 -2.99 19.88 -13.47
CA SER A 83 -3.25 20.92 -12.47
C SER A 83 -2.03 21.81 -12.21
N PHE A 84 -0.83 21.24 -12.30
CA PHE A 84 0.42 21.94 -12.02
C PHE A 84 0.88 22.83 -13.17
N ARG A 85 0.90 22.31 -14.41
CA ARG A 85 1.48 22.98 -15.57
C ARG A 85 0.83 24.33 -15.90
N PRO A 86 -0.52 24.49 -15.88
CA PRO A 86 -1.13 25.78 -16.18
C PRO A 86 -0.71 26.89 -15.20
N LEU A 87 -0.56 26.56 -13.91
CA LEU A 87 -0.15 27.52 -12.88
C LEU A 87 1.33 27.89 -13.00
N LEU A 88 2.18 26.89 -13.27
CA LEU A 88 3.60 27.12 -13.54
C LEU A 88 3.78 28.09 -14.72
N LEU A 89 3.14 27.77 -15.86
CA LEU A 89 3.26 28.59 -17.06
C LEU A 89 2.60 29.96 -16.89
N GLY A 90 1.46 30.04 -16.21
CA GLY A 90 0.76 31.31 -16.00
C GLY A 90 1.55 32.30 -15.15
N LYS A 91 2.39 31.83 -14.23
CA LYS A 91 3.13 32.68 -13.28
C LYS A 91 4.62 32.86 -13.63
N PHE A 92 5.27 31.85 -14.17
CA PHE A 92 6.74 31.79 -14.25
C PHE A 92 7.30 31.68 -15.66
N TYR A 93 6.47 31.51 -16.69
CA TYR A 93 6.93 31.45 -18.08
C TYR A 93 7.18 32.85 -18.65
N ASP A 94 8.42 33.10 -19.04
CA ASP A 94 8.81 34.27 -19.80
C ASP A 94 8.77 33.96 -21.30
N ARG A 95 7.76 34.54 -21.98
CA ARG A 95 7.57 34.36 -23.43
C ARG A 95 8.69 34.98 -24.27
N LYS A 96 9.36 36.03 -23.78
CA LYS A 96 10.45 36.68 -24.54
C LYS A 96 11.70 35.82 -24.56
N GLU A 97 12.04 35.26 -23.42
CA GLU A 97 13.21 34.40 -23.24
C GLU A 97 12.90 32.92 -23.55
N ASN A 98 11.63 32.60 -23.81
CA ASN A 98 11.12 31.23 -23.96
C ASN A 98 11.63 30.30 -22.83
N SER A 99 11.55 30.77 -21.60
CA SER A 99 12.10 30.08 -20.43
C SER A 99 11.13 30.13 -19.25
N ILE A 100 11.25 29.19 -18.33
CA ILE A 100 10.56 29.22 -17.04
C ILE A 100 11.60 29.65 -16.01
N ARG A 101 11.28 30.63 -15.18
CA ARG A 101 12.13 31.11 -14.09
C ARG A 101 11.40 30.96 -12.77
N ILE A 102 11.83 30.00 -11.95
CA ILE A 102 11.20 29.67 -10.68
C ILE A 102 12.26 29.29 -9.65
N SER A 103 12.26 29.95 -8.49
CA SER A 103 13.18 29.57 -7.42
C SER A 103 12.81 28.21 -6.83
N SER A 104 13.74 27.58 -6.11
CA SER A 104 13.48 26.29 -5.47
C SER A 104 12.30 26.32 -4.51
N ARG A 105 12.27 27.32 -3.62
CA ARG A 105 11.18 27.51 -2.65
C ARG A 105 9.83 27.75 -3.31
N GLU A 106 9.78 28.51 -4.40
CA GLU A 106 8.55 28.71 -5.17
C GLU A 106 8.10 27.42 -5.88
N LEU A 107 9.05 26.64 -6.40
CA LEU A 107 8.75 25.36 -7.03
C LEU A 107 8.20 24.35 -6.02
N VAL A 108 8.80 24.25 -4.83
CA VAL A 108 8.27 23.46 -3.70
C VAL A 108 6.89 23.96 -3.31
N GLN A 109 6.71 25.28 -3.11
CA GLN A 109 5.42 25.82 -2.70
C GLN A 109 4.31 25.47 -3.70
N LEU A 110 4.59 25.61 -5.00
CA LEU A 110 3.63 25.28 -6.04
C LEU A 110 3.35 23.77 -6.05
N SER A 111 4.36 22.92 -5.89
CA SER A 111 4.21 21.47 -6.08
C SER A 111 3.44 20.77 -4.93
N LEU A 112 3.48 21.30 -3.71
CA LEU A 112 2.81 20.70 -2.54
C LEU A 112 1.29 20.51 -2.74
N ASP A 113 0.64 21.45 -3.43
CA ASP A 113 -0.81 21.39 -3.71
C ASP A 113 -1.17 20.48 -4.90
N HIS A 114 -0.15 20.04 -5.65
CA HIS A 114 -0.32 19.32 -6.91
C HIS A 114 0.40 17.97 -6.92
N LEU A 115 0.70 17.39 -5.76
CA LEU A 115 1.32 16.07 -5.67
C LEU A 115 0.53 15.01 -6.44
N HIS A 116 1.23 14.20 -7.22
CA HIS A 116 0.64 13.03 -7.86
C HIS A 116 0.27 11.97 -6.82
N GLU A 117 -0.78 11.19 -7.08
CA GLU A 117 -1.25 10.15 -6.15
C GLU A 117 -0.15 9.16 -5.78
N GLU A 118 0.75 8.85 -6.71
CA GLU A 118 1.88 7.95 -6.45
C GLU A 118 2.90 8.55 -5.46
N SER A 119 3.08 9.88 -5.46
CA SER A 119 3.91 10.53 -4.45
C SER A 119 3.19 10.61 -3.11
N LYS A 120 1.87 10.81 -3.12
CA LYS A 120 1.06 10.75 -1.90
C LYS A 120 1.09 9.38 -1.23
N THR A 121 1.21 8.29 -2.00
CA THR A 121 1.33 6.93 -1.44
C THR A 121 2.67 6.62 -0.78
N LEU A 122 3.61 7.57 -0.78
CA LEU A 122 4.93 7.41 -0.16
C LEU A 122 5.05 8.11 1.21
N PHE A 123 3.98 8.78 1.68
CA PHE A 123 3.95 9.36 3.02
C PHE A 123 3.84 8.27 4.09
N TRP A 124 4.62 8.39 5.17
CA TRP A 124 4.72 7.36 6.19
C TRP A 124 3.47 7.23 7.08
N ASP A 125 2.64 8.25 7.17
CA ASP A 125 1.46 8.29 8.05
C ASP A 125 0.15 7.94 7.35
N ILE A 126 0.19 7.53 6.08
CA ILE A 126 -1.01 7.21 5.31
C ILE A 126 -1.48 5.77 5.54
N PRO A 127 -2.79 5.51 5.45
CA PRO A 127 -3.33 4.15 5.62
C PRO A 127 -3.02 3.21 4.44
N ARG A 128 -2.63 3.76 3.28
CA ARG A 128 -2.42 3.00 2.03
C ARG A 128 -1.11 3.40 1.38
N PHE A 129 -0.08 2.59 1.63
CA PHE A 129 1.30 2.91 1.27
C PHE A 129 1.76 2.15 0.04
N ASN A 130 2.64 2.75 -0.77
CA ASN A 130 3.20 2.12 -1.96
C ASN A 130 4.07 0.92 -1.55
N ASP A 131 3.90 -0.23 -2.21
CA ASP A 131 4.71 -1.42 -1.91
C ASP A 131 6.08 -1.40 -2.58
N TRP A 132 6.37 -0.36 -3.36
CA TRP A 132 7.68 -0.01 -3.88
C TRP A 132 8.21 1.25 -3.16
N PRO A 133 8.75 1.12 -1.94
CA PRO A 133 9.20 2.23 -1.11
C PRO A 133 10.55 2.80 -1.59
N ALA A 134 10.63 3.26 -2.84
CA ALA A 134 11.84 3.94 -3.33
C ALA A 134 12.16 5.21 -2.53
N TYR A 135 11.13 5.85 -1.98
CA TYR A 135 11.20 7.01 -1.10
C TYR A 135 10.23 6.85 0.07
N LEU A 136 10.54 7.50 1.19
CA LEU A 136 9.65 7.66 2.34
C LEU A 136 9.48 9.16 2.60
N PHE A 137 8.23 9.63 2.76
CA PHE A 137 7.92 11.04 2.96
C PHE A 137 7.28 11.31 4.32
N TRP A 138 7.55 12.50 4.85
CA TRP A 138 6.85 13.08 5.98
C TRP A 138 6.44 14.50 5.62
N LYS A 139 5.18 14.85 5.90
CA LYS A 139 4.68 16.22 5.68
C LYS A 139 5.17 17.10 6.84
N VAL A 140 5.83 18.21 6.52
CA VAL A 140 6.25 19.23 7.50
C VAL A 140 5.25 20.37 7.47
N LYS A 141 4.03 20.11 7.97
CA LYS A 141 2.89 21.05 7.89
C LYS A 141 2.78 21.68 6.48
N GLU A 142 2.68 22.99 6.39
CA GLU A 142 2.61 23.74 5.11
C GLU A 142 4.00 24.26 4.66
N GLU A 143 5.08 23.76 5.25
CA GLU A 143 6.44 24.21 5.00
C GLU A 143 7.17 23.37 3.96
N GLY A 144 6.80 22.08 3.83
CA GLY A 144 7.52 21.19 2.94
C GLY A 144 7.31 19.70 3.19
N ILE A 145 8.22 18.92 2.59
CA ILE A 145 8.30 17.47 2.71
C ILE A 145 9.72 17.11 3.14
N LEU A 146 9.84 16.29 4.19
CA LEU A 146 11.07 15.56 4.47
C LEU A 146 11.03 14.23 3.71
N GLN A 147 12.09 13.96 2.95
CA GLN A 147 12.28 12.68 2.26
C GLN A 147 13.45 11.89 2.89
N ARG A 148 13.23 10.59 3.09
CA ARG A 148 14.29 9.58 3.21
C ARG A 148 14.30 8.76 1.92
N GLY A 149 15.40 8.83 1.17
CA GLY A 149 15.50 8.18 -0.15
C GLY A 149 16.24 6.86 -0.10
N ILE A 150 15.69 5.83 -0.76
CA ILE A 150 16.38 4.55 -0.93
C ILE A 150 16.93 4.44 -2.35
N HIS A 151 16.12 4.75 -3.36
CA HIS A 151 16.57 4.85 -4.76
C HIS A 151 16.66 6.32 -5.17
N LEU A 152 17.72 7.01 -4.73
CA LEU A 152 17.98 8.37 -5.19
C LEU A 152 18.43 8.37 -6.65
N SER A 153 17.96 9.35 -7.42
CA SER A 153 18.33 9.46 -8.84
C SER A 153 19.76 10.00 -8.98
N PRO A 154 20.67 9.30 -9.68
CA PRO A 154 22.00 9.81 -9.96
C PRO A 154 21.94 10.83 -11.09
N ILE A 155 21.52 12.06 -10.80
CA ILE A 155 21.31 13.10 -11.82
C ILE A 155 22.60 13.45 -12.56
N LEU A 156 23.75 13.35 -11.90
CA LEU A 156 25.05 13.59 -12.49
C LEU A 156 26.01 12.46 -12.11
N VAL A 157 26.70 11.89 -13.10
CA VAL A 157 27.74 10.88 -12.89
C VAL A 157 28.93 11.19 -13.78
N TYR A 158 30.09 11.39 -13.17
CA TYR A 158 31.36 11.44 -13.83
C TYR A 158 32.14 10.17 -13.46
N PRO A 159 32.00 9.08 -14.25
CA PRO A 159 32.49 7.76 -13.85
C PRO A 159 34.00 7.79 -13.61
N GLU A 160 34.45 7.25 -12.47
CA GLU A 160 35.86 6.94 -12.19
C GLU A 160 36.29 5.72 -13.01
N LYS A 161 35.46 4.67 -13.03
CA LYS A 161 35.66 3.47 -13.85
C LYS A 161 34.91 3.61 -15.18
N LYS A 162 35.64 3.88 -16.25
CA LYS A 162 35.09 4.11 -17.59
C LYS A 162 34.55 2.84 -18.25
N ASP A 163 34.97 1.68 -17.78
CA ASP A 163 34.49 0.36 -18.20
C ASP A 163 33.25 -0.11 -17.43
N ALA A 164 32.66 0.75 -16.58
CA ALA A 164 31.42 0.47 -15.87
C ALA A 164 30.23 0.45 -16.85
N GLN A 165 30.07 -0.66 -17.57
CA GLN A 165 28.95 -0.84 -18.50
C GLN A 165 27.61 -0.93 -17.78
N LEU A 166 26.57 -0.30 -18.32
CA LEU A 166 25.22 -0.50 -17.80
C LEU A 166 24.69 -1.84 -18.29
N LYS A 167 24.47 -2.80 -17.38
CA LYS A 167 23.91 -4.10 -17.76
C LYS A 167 22.39 -4.06 -17.59
N PRO A 168 21.61 -4.38 -18.64
CA PRO A 168 20.18 -4.54 -18.50
C PRO A 168 19.87 -5.56 -17.41
N THR A 169 19.23 -5.11 -16.34
CA THR A 169 18.60 -6.01 -15.37
C THR A 169 17.10 -5.79 -15.48
N ALA A 170 16.37 -6.86 -15.77
CA ALA A 170 14.96 -6.79 -16.15
C ALA A 170 14.15 -5.92 -15.18
N GLY A 171 13.58 -4.83 -15.70
CA GLY A 171 12.70 -3.95 -14.94
C GLY A 171 13.37 -2.99 -13.95
N MET A 172 14.70 -2.81 -13.99
CA MET A 172 15.40 -1.80 -13.18
C MET A 172 16.00 -0.69 -14.03
N GLY A 173 15.85 0.55 -13.57
CA GLY A 173 16.46 1.74 -14.16
C GLY A 173 17.89 1.99 -13.66
N ILE A 174 18.49 3.11 -14.06
CA ILE A 174 19.86 3.50 -13.68
C ILE A 174 20.08 3.60 -12.16
N ASP A 175 19.01 3.92 -11.43
CA ASP A 175 18.92 4.05 -9.98
C ASP A 175 18.66 2.72 -9.25
N GLY A 176 18.31 1.64 -9.96
CA GLY A 176 18.12 0.30 -9.39
C GLY A 176 19.32 -0.62 -9.61
N LEU A 177 20.33 -0.19 -10.37
CA LEU A 177 21.42 -1.02 -10.85
C LEU A 177 22.70 -0.85 -10.02
N ASP A 178 23.60 -1.83 -10.14
CA ASP A 178 24.95 -1.79 -9.58
C ASP A 178 25.87 -0.75 -10.28
N TYR A 179 25.36 -0.08 -11.33
CA TYR A 179 26.10 0.90 -12.10
C TYR A 179 26.69 2.01 -11.24
N MET A 180 25.92 2.59 -10.31
CA MET A 180 26.42 3.67 -9.44
C MET A 180 27.67 3.24 -8.67
N MET A 181 27.66 2.03 -8.09
CA MET A 181 28.80 1.48 -7.34
C MET A 181 29.99 1.16 -8.22
N ARG A 182 29.77 0.71 -9.45
CA ARG A 182 30.86 0.42 -10.39
C ARG A 182 31.45 1.69 -10.97
N ALA A 183 30.61 2.66 -11.31
CA ALA A 183 31.01 3.93 -11.91
C ALA A 183 31.77 4.81 -10.93
N VAL A 184 31.31 4.90 -9.68
CA VAL A 184 31.92 5.73 -8.63
C VAL A 184 32.01 4.91 -7.34
N PRO A 185 33.01 4.02 -7.20
CA PRO A 185 33.15 3.15 -6.04
C PRO A 185 33.56 3.89 -4.77
N ASN A 186 34.23 5.03 -4.91
CA ASN A 186 34.62 5.86 -3.78
C ASN A 186 33.42 6.65 -3.25
N GLU A 187 32.95 6.24 -2.09
CA GLU A 187 31.81 6.79 -1.40
C GLU A 187 31.95 8.27 -0.98
N ASP A 188 33.18 8.77 -0.84
CA ASP A 188 33.46 10.17 -0.51
C ASP A 188 33.32 11.10 -1.74
N GLU A 189 33.27 10.54 -2.93
CA GLU A 189 33.06 11.26 -4.19
C GLU A 189 31.58 11.38 -4.55
N ILE A 190 30.70 10.83 -3.72
CA ILE A 190 29.25 10.93 -3.87
C ILE A 190 28.76 12.14 -3.07
N HIS A 191 27.88 12.93 -3.68
CA HIS A 191 27.14 14.02 -3.05
C HIS A 191 25.65 13.71 -3.09
N VAL A 192 25.01 13.65 -1.93
CA VAL A 192 23.54 13.59 -1.84
C VAL A 192 23.04 15.00 -1.54
N VAL A 193 22.13 15.51 -2.38
CA VAL A 193 21.54 16.83 -2.13
C VAL A 193 20.50 16.72 -1.02
N GLU A 194 20.79 17.32 0.13
CA GLU A 194 19.93 17.30 1.32
C GLU A 194 18.99 18.51 1.46
N ASP A 195 19.15 19.53 0.62
CA ASP A 195 18.38 20.76 0.70
C ASP A 195 17.90 21.21 -0.68
N SER A 196 16.60 21.48 -0.82
CA SER A 196 16.02 21.94 -2.08
C SER A 196 16.65 23.24 -2.59
N ASP A 197 17.15 24.13 -1.73
CA ASP A 197 17.82 25.37 -2.16
C ASP A 197 19.14 25.07 -2.92
N GLU A 198 19.75 23.89 -2.73
CA GLU A 198 20.92 23.45 -3.50
C GLU A 198 20.51 22.87 -4.87
N PHE A 199 19.56 21.94 -4.91
CA PHE A 199 19.01 21.40 -6.15
C PHE A 199 17.62 20.85 -5.90
N PHE A 200 16.66 21.22 -6.73
CA PHE A 200 15.32 20.66 -6.64
C PHE A 200 14.65 20.54 -8.00
N PHE A 201 13.89 19.46 -8.16
CA PHE A 201 13.08 19.21 -9.34
C PHE A 201 11.77 18.52 -8.98
N VAL A 202 10.81 18.62 -9.90
CA VAL A 202 9.60 17.80 -9.91
C VAL A 202 9.48 17.10 -11.26
N SER A 203 8.89 15.91 -11.26
CA SER A 203 8.51 15.19 -12.50
C SER A 203 7.03 15.33 -12.78
N LEU A 204 6.68 15.55 -14.04
CA LEU A 204 5.30 15.70 -14.51
C LEU A 204 4.71 14.33 -14.82
N MET A 205 3.62 13.96 -14.13
CA MET A 205 2.86 12.76 -14.44
C MET A 205 1.39 13.12 -14.66
N ALA A 206 0.81 12.57 -15.73
CA ALA A 206 -0.63 12.70 -15.98
C ALA A 206 -1.43 12.15 -14.79
N GLN A 207 -2.62 12.70 -14.54
CA GLN A 207 -3.46 12.25 -13.45
C GLN A 207 -3.76 10.75 -13.56
N GLY A 208 -3.24 9.97 -12.61
CA GLY A 208 -3.44 8.54 -12.53
C GLY A 208 -3.92 8.08 -11.16
N ARG A 209 -4.33 6.81 -11.09
CA ARG A 209 -4.53 6.13 -9.80
C ARG A 209 -3.20 5.50 -9.40
N ALA A 210 -2.75 5.79 -8.19
CA ALA A 210 -1.71 4.97 -7.58
C ALA A 210 -2.30 3.61 -7.20
N PRO A 211 -1.57 2.50 -7.41
CA PRO A 211 -1.95 1.24 -6.80
C PRO A 211 -1.94 1.41 -5.28
N GLN A 212 -2.99 0.93 -4.63
CA GLN A 212 -3.22 1.13 -3.20
C GLN A 212 -2.96 -0.18 -2.47
N PHE A 213 -2.12 -0.13 -1.43
CA PHE A 213 -1.75 -1.32 -0.66
C PHE A 213 -1.93 -1.11 0.84
N LEU A 214 -1.32 -2.03 1.60
CA LEU A 214 -1.27 -2.06 3.06
C LEU A 214 -0.67 -0.76 3.64
N PRO A 215 -0.93 -0.47 4.94
CA PRO A 215 -0.20 0.56 5.66
C PRO A 215 1.33 0.37 5.59
N PRO A 216 2.11 1.45 5.78
CA PRO A 216 3.56 1.35 5.81
C PRO A 216 4.00 0.48 6.98
N SER A 217 5.08 -0.27 6.77
CA SER A 217 5.67 -1.15 7.78
C SER A 217 7.17 -1.15 7.59
N PHE A 218 7.91 -0.87 8.66
CA PHE A 218 9.37 -0.81 8.56
C PHE A 218 9.96 -2.18 8.18
N MET A 219 9.33 -3.29 8.59
CA MET A 219 9.73 -4.63 8.17
C MET A 219 9.49 -4.89 6.70
N ALA A 220 8.42 -4.32 6.16
CA ALA A 220 8.18 -4.42 4.73
C ALA A 220 9.19 -3.64 3.91
N VAL A 221 9.53 -2.43 4.36
CA VAL A 221 10.60 -1.65 3.74
C VAL A 221 11.93 -2.37 3.88
N ALA A 222 12.24 -2.93 5.05
CA ALA A 222 13.45 -3.72 5.27
C ALA A 222 13.55 -4.94 4.34
N SER A 223 12.49 -5.75 4.24
CA SER A 223 12.42 -6.88 3.29
C SER A 223 12.65 -6.41 1.85
N TRP A 224 11.96 -5.34 1.44
CA TRP A 224 12.10 -4.77 0.11
C TRP A 224 13.55 -4.32 -0.18
N ILE A 225 14.19 -3.61 0.76
CA ILE A 225 15.59 -3.20 0.65
C ILE A 225 16.51 -4.41 0.46
N LEU A 226 16.34 -5.47 1.26
CA LEU A 226 17.20 -6.66 1.15
C LEU A 226 17.11 -7.37 -0.20
N LYS A 227 15.99 -7.21 -0.91
CA LYS A 227 15.76 -7.85 -2.22
C LYS A 227 16.19 -6.98 -3.39
N HIS A 228 16.03 -5.67 -3.27
CA HIS A 228 16.06 -4.76 -4.42
C HIS A 228 17.16 -3.72 -4.34
N CYS A 229 17.90 -3.64 -3.23
CA CYS A 229 18.84 -2.56 -3.00
C CYS A 229 20.30 -3.04 -2.88
N CYS A 230 21.22 -2.19 -3.35
CA CYS A 230 22.65 -2.33 -3.15
C CYS A 230 23.10 -1.57 -1.88
N PRO A 231 24.36 -1.73 -1.42
CA PRO A 231 24.89 -0.98 -0.28
C PRO A 231 24.68 0.55 -0.33
N TYR A 232 24.78 1.17 -1.51
CA TYR A 232 24.58 2.63 -1.63
C TYR A 232 23.15 3.05 -1.29
N HIS A 233 22.15 2.30 -1.75
CA HIS A 233 20.74 2.56 -1.42
C HIS A 233 20.47 2.47 0.09
N VAL A 234 21.11 1.51 0.77
CA VAL A 234 20.99 1.40 2.23
C VAL A 234 21.58 2.63 2.93
N ARG A 235 22.71 3.14 2.43
CA ARG A 235 23.32 4.38 2.94
C ARG A 235 22.50 5.62 2.63
N PHE A 236 21.85 5.69 1.46
CA PHE A 236 21.02 6.84 1.10
C PHE A 236 19.86 7.08 2.07
N LEU A 237 19.40 6.02 2.74
CA LEU A 237 18.37 6.11 3.78
C LEU A 237 18.78 7.02 4.96
N ASP A 238 20.08 7.24 5.18
CA ASP A 238 20.59 8.08 6.27
C ASP A 238 20.48 9.59 6.02
N TYR A 239 20.33 10.01 4.77
CA TYR A 239 20.26 11.41 4.42
C TYR A 239 18.86 12.00 4.68
N ARG A 240 18.81 13.30 5.00
CA ARG A 240 17.59 14.04 5.30
C ARG A 240 17.33 15.05 4.19
N LEU A 241 16.56 14.65 3.19
CA LEU A 241 16.30 15.49 2.04
C LEU A 241 15.14 16.44 2.35
N ARG A 242 15.44 17.73 2.48
CA ARG A 242 14.49 18.78 2.88
C ARG A 242 13.99 19.50 1.65
N PHE A 243 12.72 19.31 1.33
CA PHE A 243 12.04 20.07 0.29
C PHE A 243 11.17 21.13 0.95
N HIS A 244 11.65 22.38 1.01
CA HIS A 244 11.01 23.43 1.79
C HIS A 244 10.64 24.65 0.92
N SER A 245 9.51 25.28 1.25
CA SER A 245 9.03 26.51 0.60
C SER A 245 9.40 27.79 1.36
N ARG A 246 10.02 27.65 2.53
CA ARG A 246 10.36 28.72 3.47
C ARG A 246 11.50 28.25 4.39
N ASP A 247 12.07 29.16 5.16
CA ASP A 247 13.12 28.81 6.13
C ASP A 247 12.67 27.70 7.09
N LEU A 248 13.61 26.81 7.41
CA LEU A 248 13.38 25.64 8.25
C LEU A 248 12.99 26.07 9.66
N SER A 249 11.74 25.78 10.04
CA SER A 249 11.26 26.00 11.41
C SER A 249 11.60 24.81 12.34
N PRO A 250 11.35 24.93 13.66
CA PRO A 250 11.48 23.80 14.59
C PRO A 250 10.60 22.58 14.26
N ASN A 251 9.59 22.72 13.39
CA ASN A 251 8.79 21.58 12.93
C ASN A 251 9.64 20.57 12.14
N TRP A 252 10.71 21.03 11.47
CA TRP A 252 11.61 20.14 10.74
C TRP A 252 12.38 19.23 11.68
N GLU A 253 12.93 19.74 12.77
CA GLU A 253 13.66 18.95 13.77
C GLU A 253 12.80 17.82 14.33
N GLN A 254 11.54 18.12 14.68
CA GLN A 254 10.59 17.11 15.16
C GLN A 254 10.37 16.00 14.11
N VAL A 255 10.10 16.38 12.86
CA VAL A 255 9.83 15.41 11.79
C VAL A 255 11.10 14.61 11.43
N GLU A 256 12.28 15.24 11.52
CA GLU A 256 13.56 14.57 11.34
C GLU A 256 13.79 13.49 12.42
N GLU A 257 13.54 13.81 13.69
CA GLU A 257 13.61 12.83 14.79
C GLU A 257 12.62 11.68 14.61
N GLU A 258 11.39 11.97 14.17
CA GLU A 258 10.39 10.94 13.87
C GLU A 258 10.85 10.03 12.72
N SER A 259 11.36 10.61 11.64
CA SER A 259 11.90 9.85 10.52
C SER A 259 13.11 9.00 10.93
N GLU A 260 13.97 9.50 11.82
CA GLU A 260 15.16 8.80 12.30
C GLU A 260 14.77 7.54 13.09
N LYS A 261 13.72 7.62 13.91
CA LYS A 261 13.18 6.45 14.63
C LYS A 261 12.74 5.37 13.63
N VAL A 262 12.05 5.76 12.56
CA VAL A 262 11.61 4.83 11.50
C VAL A 262 12.80 4.21 10.78
N VAL A 263 13.78 5.02 10.37
CA VAL A 263 15.01 4.54 9.70
C VAL A 263 15.78 3.56 10.59
N SER A 264 15.91 3.84 11.90
CA SER A 264 16.51 2.91 12.86
C SER A 264 15.77 1.57 12.87
N SER A 265 14.44 1.59 12.94
CA SER A 265 13.63 0.37 12.92
C SER A 265 13.75 -0.41 11.60
N ILE A 266 13.85 0.28 10.46
CA ILE A 266 14.11 -0.36 9.16
C ILE A 266 15.45 -1.10 9.21
N LYS A 267 16.52 -0.44 9.66
CA LYS A 267 17.86 -1.04 9.76
C LYS A 267 17.91 -2.23 10.71
N GLU A 268 17.25 -2.13 11.86
CA GLU A 268 17.09 -3.23 12.81
C GLU A 268 16.31 -4.39 12.18
N GLY A 269 15.22 -4.08 11.46
CA GLY A 269 14.46 -5.06 10.68
C GLY A 269 15.30 -5.77 9.61
N MET A 270 16.17 -5.03 8.91
CA MET A 270 17.10 -5.62 7.94
C MET A 270 18.09 -6.56 8.62
N ALA A 271 18.66 -6.17 9.76
CA ALA A 271 19.57 -7.03 10.52
C ALA A 271 18.87 -8.31 11.00
N PHE A 272 17.63 -8.18 11.47
CA PHE A 272 16.79 -9.31 11.88
C PHE A 272 16.52 -10.26 10.70
N LEU A 273 16.04 -9.75 9.56
CA LEU A 273 15.71 -10.57 8.39
C LEU A 273 16.94 -11.28 7.80
N LYS A 274 18.13 -10.65 7.86
CA LYS A 274 19.39 -11.31 7.51
C LYS A 274 19.75 -12.45 8.47
N LYS A 275 19.50 -12.29 9.78
CA LYS A 275 19.73 -13.33 10.79
C LYS A 275 18.74 -14.50 10.65
N TYR A 276 17.51 -14.24 10.19
CA TYR A 276 16.43 -15.22 10.09
C TYR A 276 15.83 -15.31 8.67
N PRO A 277 16.55 -15.87 7.68
CA PRO A 277 16.12 -15.87 6.28
C PRO A 277 14.82 -16.65 6.02
N ASN A 278 14.53 -17.70 6.80
CA ASN A 278 13.26 -18.43 6.69
C ASN A 278 12.06 -17.56 7.06
N PHE A 279 12.23 -16.67 8.04
CA PHE A 279 11.20 -15.70 8.42
C PHE A 279 10.98 -14.68 7.32
N HIS A 280 12.04 -14.24 6.64
CA HIS A 280 11.94 -13.30 5.51
C HIS A 280 11.02 -13.85 4.41
N THR A 281 11.28 -15.07 3.93
CA THR A 281 10.43 -15.73 2.93
C THR A 281 8.98 -15.85 3.38
N GLU A 282 8.74 -16.29 4.62
CA GLU A 282 7.38 -16.44 5.15
C GLU A 282 6.65 -15.08 5.26
N PHE A 283 7.33 -14.05 5.75
CA PHE A 283 6.79 -12.70 5.88
C PHE A 283 6.34 -12.15 4.52
N ASP A 284 7.12 -12.39 3.47
CA ASP A 284 6.78 -11.95 2.12
C ASP A 284 5.60 -12.68 1.52
N GLU A 285 5.53 -14.00 1.71
CA GLU A 285 4.38 -14.80 1.29
C GLU A 285 3.10 -14.32 1.98
N GLN A 286 3.16 -14.05 3.29
CA GLN A 286 2.02 -13.52 4.03
C GLN A 286 1.61 -12.13 3.51
N ARG A 287 2.58 -11.23 3.28
CA ARG A 287 2.31 -9.89 2.75
C ARG A 287 1.72 -9.96 1.34
N LYS A 288 2.21 -10.87 0.49
CA LYS A 288 1.67 -11.12 -0.84
C LYS A 288 0.21 -11.57 -0.77
N ARG A 289 -0.12 -12.52 0.10
CA ARG A 289 -1.51 -12.98 0.32
C ARG A 289 -2.41 -11.86 0.84
N ALA A 290 -1.93 -11.05 1.79
CA ALA A 290 -2.68 -9.90 2.31
C ALA A 290 -2.90 -8.83 1.23
N ARG A 291 -1.92 -8.61 0.34
CA ARG A 291 -2.07 -7.73 -0.81
C ARG A 291 -3.09 -8.29 -1.81
N GLU A 292 -3.00 -9.56 -2.16
CA GLU A 292 -3.97 -10.23 -3.04
C GLU A 292 -5.38 -10.12 -2.47
N PHE A 293 -5.53 -10.31 -1.15
CA PHE A 293 -6.77 -10.10 -0.42
C PHE A 293 -7.32 -8.66 -0.55
N LEU A 294 -6.49 -7.63 -0.38
CA LEU A 294 -6.91 -6.23 -0.50
C LEU A 294 -7.14 -5.79 -1.95
N MET A 295 -6.44 -6.38 -2.91
CA MET A 295 -6.50 -6.04 -4.33
C MET A 295 -7.65 -6.73 -5.06
N ALA A 296 -8.16 -7.83 -4.52
CA ALA A 296 -9.40 -8.41 -4.98
C ALA A 296 -10.53 -7.40 -4.73
N GLN A 297 -10.77 -6.60 -5.76
CA GLN A 297 -11.92 -5.71 -5.80
C GLN A 297 -13.13 -6.62 -6.01
N PRO A 298 -14.15 -6.60 -5.14
CA PRO A 298 -15.42 -7.18 -5.50
C PRO A 298 -15.84 -6.50 -6.81
N LEU A 299 -16.04 -7.30 -7.87
CA LEU A 299 -16.79 -6.84 -9.02
C LEU A 299 -18.14 -6.44 -8.46
N ARG A 300 -18.41 -5.14 -8.35
CA ARG A 300 -19.72 -4.64 -7.92
C ARG A 300 -20.79 -4.87 -9.00
N GLU A 301 -20.69 -5.96 -9.73
CA GLU A 301 -21.75 -6.51 -10.55
C GLU A 301 -22.42 -7.60 -9.72
N SER A 302 -23.70 -7.40 -9.42
CA SER A 302 -24.57 -8.50 -9.04
C SER A 302 -25.08 -9.17 -10.31
N TYR A 303 -25.08 -10.50 -10.39
CA TYR A 303 -25.71 -11.24 -11.49
C TYR A 303 -26.65 -12.30 -10.96
N LYS A 304 -27.94 -12.20 -11.32
CA LYS A 304 -29.03 -13.08 -10.83
C LYS A 304 -29.03 -13.28 -9.30
N GLY A 305 -28.70 -12.21 -8.58
CA GLY A 305 -28.62 -12.22 -7.13
C GLY A 305 -27.36 -12.88 -6.57
N TYR A 306 -26.28 -13.05 -7.32
CA TYR A 306 -24.94 -13.37 -6.81
C TYR A 306 -24.05 -12.13 -6.81
N ASN A 307 -23.19 -11.99 -5.80
CA ASN A 307 -22.11 -11.02 -5.79
C ASN A 307 -20.94 -11.57 -6.60
N LEU A 308 -20.52 -10.87 -7.65
CA LEU A 308 -19.36 -11.27 -8.44
C LEU A 308 -18.08 -10.71 -7.82
N THR A 309 -16.96 -11.43 -7.90
CA THR A 309 -15.65 -10.92 -7.51
C THR A 309 -14.57 -11.55 -8.39
N GLN A 310 -13.43 -10.87 -8.51
CA GLN A 310 -12.28 -11.38 -9.24
C GLN A 310 -11.09 -11.46 -8.29
N SER A 311 -10.49 -12.64 -8.22
CA SER A 311 -9.33 -12.90 -7.37
C SER A 311 -8.38 -13.84 -8.12
N SER A 312 -7.08 -13.51 -8.14
CA SER A 312 -6.03 -14.34 -8.75
C SER A 312 -6.31 -14.79 -10.20
N GLY A 313 -6.90 -13.91 -11.01
CA GLY A 313 -7.22 -14.19 -12.41
C GLY A 313 -8.46 -15.06 -12.65
N LYS A 314 -9.18 -15.44 -11.58
CA LYS A 314 -10.46 -16.16 -11.66
C LYS A 314 -11.62 -15.27 -11.24
N PHE A 315 -12.80 -15.61 -11.76
CA PHE A 315 -14.06 -14.96 -11.40
C PHE A 315 -14.85 -15.88 -10.49
N PHE A 316 -15.41 -15.29 -9.44
CA PHE A 316 -16.21 -15.99 -8.45
C PHE A 316 -17.56 -15.32 -8.33
N ALA A 317 -18.59 -16.11 -8.05
CA ALA A 317 -19.92 -15.64 -7.72
C ALA A 317 -20.30 -16.22 -6.37
N PHE A 318 -20.74 -15.40 -5.42
CA PHE A 318 -21.19 -15.86 -4.11
C PHE A 318 -22.63 -15.44 -3.86
N ALA A 319 -23.41 -16.36 -3.31
CA ALA A 319 -24.76 -16.05 -2.85
C ALA A 319 -24.69 -14.95 -1.77
N PRO A 320 -25.56 -13.94 -1.76
CA PRO A 320 -25.50 -12.81 -0.83
C PRO A 320 -25.63 -13.23 0.63
N ALA A 321 -26.26 -14.38 0.89
CA ALA A 321 -26.36 -15.00 2.21
C ALA A 321 -24.99 -15.38 2.80
N LEU A 322 -23.96 -15.53 1.97
CA LEU A 322 -22.59 -15.77 2.42
C LEU A 322 -21.85 -14.45 2.77
N GLY A 323 -22.45 -13.29 2.49
CA GLY A 323 -21.85 -11.98 2.70
C GLY A 323 -20.86 -11.56 1.62
N GLY A 324 -20.14 -10.47 1.87
CA GLY A 324 -19.01 -10.03 1.02
C GLY A 324 -17.81 -10.92 1.29
N LEU A 325 -17.71 -12.04 0.58
CA LEU A 325 -16.61 -12.99 0.70
C LEU A 325 -15.47 -12.67 -0.24
N GLU A 326 -14.24 -12.97 0.22
CA GLU A 326 -13.04 -12.91 -0.59
C GLU A 326 -12.52 -14.34 -0.85
N PRO A 327 -12.49 -14.79 -2.12
CA PRO A 327 -12.04 -16.14 -2.49
C PRO A 327 -10.68 -16.54 -1.91
N ALA A 328 -9.75 -15.58 -1.80
CA ALA A 328 -8.40 -15.85 -1.32
C ALA A 328 -8.32 -16.28 0.17
N LEU A 329 -9.38 -16.06 0.96
CA LEU A 329 -9.44 -16.48 2.36
C LEU A 329 -10.19 -17.79 2.60
N LEU A 330 -10.84 -18.33 1.57
CA LEU A 330 -11.66 -19.53 1.72
C LEU A 330 -10.77 -20.76 1.80
N SER A 331 -11.07 -21.65 2.74
CA SER A 331 -10.51 -22.99 2.66
C SER A 331 -11.05 -23.66 1.39
N GLU A 332 -10.23 -24.50 0.76
CA GLU A 332 -10.65 -25.25 -0.42
C GLU A 332 -11.90 -26.10 -0.12
N GLY A 333 -12.03 -26.60 1.10
CA GLY A 333 -13.19 -27.35 1.58
C GLY A 333 -14.49 -26.54 1.59
N ASP A 334 -14.46 -25.31 2.12
CA ASP A 334 -15.64 -24.45 2.19
C ASP A 334 -16.13 -24.07 0.79
N LEU A 335 -15.20 -23.69 -0.09
CA LEU A 335 -15.52 -23.35 -1.47
C LEU A 335 -16.15 -24.53 -2.22
N ILE A 336 -15.61 -25.74 -2.05
CA ILE A 336 -16.18 -26.96 -2.65
C ILE A 336 -17.60 -27.24 -2.10
N SER A 337 -17.82 -27.10 -0.78
CA SER A 337 -19.14 -27.28 -0.19
C SER A 337 -20.15 -26.30 -0.78
N TRP A 338 -19.78 -25.02 -0.87
CA TRP A 338 -20.67 -23.99 -1.40
C TRP A 338 -20.94 -24.15 -2.90
N ILE A 339 -19.97 -24.60 -3.69
CA ILE A 339 -20.20 -24.92 -5.10
C ILE A 339 -21.23 -26.05 -5.23
N ARG A 340 -21.11 -27.10 -4.40
CA ARG A 340 -22.09 -28.22 -4.40
C ARG A 340 -23.49 -27.78 -3.99
N GLU A 341 -23.58 -26.83 -3.07
CA GLU A 341 -24.84 -26.25 -2.59
C GLU A 341 -25.40 -25.17 -3.53
N GLY A 342 -24.72 -24.87 -4.64
CA GLY A 342 -25.09 -23.78 -5.54
C GLY A 342 -24.94 -22.39 -4.92
N LYS A 343 -24.23 -22.25 -3.81
CA LYS A 343 -23.98 -20.96 -3.13
C LYS A 343 -22.75 -20.24 -3.65
N ALA A 344 -21.88 -20.91 -4.41
CA ALA A 344 -20.73 -20.31 -5.05
C ALA A 344 -20.52 -20.86 -6.47
N PHE A 345 -19.95 -20.04 -7.35
CA PHE A 345 -19.45 -20.46 -8.67
C PHE A 345 -18.06 -19.92 -8.90
N VAL A 346 -17.26 -20.63 -9.70
CA VAL A 346 -15.93 -20.21 -10.12
C VAL A 346 -15.75 -20.45 -11.62
N ALA A 347 -15.12 -19.53 -12.31
CA ALA A 347 -14.83 -19.61 -13.74
C ALA A 347 -13.58 -18.79 -14.11
N ASP A 348 -13.02 -19.05 -15.28
CA ASP A 348 -11.84 -18.32 -15.76
C ASP A 348 -12.23 -17.03 -16.50
N THR A 349 -13.50 -16.89 -16.90
CA THR A 349 -14.03 -15.67 -17.54
C THR A 349 -15.37 -15.24 -16.95
N PRO A 350 -15.76 -13.95 -17.06
CA PRO A 350 -17.07 -13.48 -16.60
C PRO A 350 -18.23 -14.16 -17.33
N SER A 351 -18.10 -14.42 -18.63
CA SER A 351 -19.15 -15.03 -19.45
C SER A 351 -19.40 -16.48 -19.04
N GLU A 352 -18.33 -17.24 -18.80
CA GLU A 352 -18.43 -18.61 -18.28
C GLU A 352 -19.05 -18.60 -16.87
N LEU A 353 -18.67 -17.65 -16.01
CA LEU A 353 -19.27 -17.51 -14.68
C LEU A 353 -20.78 -17.27 -14.76
N LYS A 354 -21.21 -16.35 -15.64
CA LYS A 354 -22.62 -16.03 -15.86
C LYS A 354 -23.39 -17.24 -16.41
N SER A 355 -22.81 -18.00 -17.34
CA SER A 355 -23.38 -19.26 -17.83
C SER A 355 -23.58 -20.29 -16.71
N LYS A 356 -22.58 -20.48 -15.84
CA LYS A 356 -22.69 -21.40 -14.70
C LYS A 356 -23.81 -21.00 -13.73
N ILE A 357 -24.00 -19.70 -13.52
CA ILE A 357 -25.12 -19.18 -12.72
C ILE A 357 -26.45 -19.46 -13.44
N ASP A 358 -26.52 -19.26 -14.75
CA ASP A 358 -27.72 -19.49 -15.54
C ASP A 358 -28.15 -20.96 -15.54
N ASP A 359 -27.19 -21.88 -15.69
CA ASP A 359 -27.41 -23.33 -15.74
C ASP A 359 -27.76 -23.92 -14.37
N SER A 360 -27.47 -23.19 -13.28
CA SER A 360 -27.76 -23.67 -11.92
C SER A 360 -29.26 -23.76 -11.59
N GLY A 361 -30.12 -23.09 -12.38
CA GLY A 361 -31.55 -22.96 -12.08
C GLY A 361 -31.85 -22.15 -10.81
N PHE A 362 -30.84 -21.61 -10.13
CA PHE A 362 -31.01 -20.79 -8.95
C PHE A 362 -31.36 -19.36 -9.38
N VAL A 363 -32.63 -19.00 -9.25
CA VAL A 363 -33.10 -17.63 -9.43
C VAL A 363 -33.41 -17.09 -8.04
N ALA A 364 -32.68 -16.07 -7.60
CA ALA A 364 -33.04 -15.28 -6.43
C ALA A 364 -34.25 -14.40 -6.78
N GLU A 365 -35.40 -15.02 -7.06
CA GLU A 365 -36.63 -14.27 -7.35
C GLU A 365 -37.12 -13.59 -6.07
N MET A 366 -37.31 -12.28 -6.19
CA MET A 366 -38.07 -11.52 -5.22
C MET A 366 -39.55 -11.84 -5.45
N VAL A 367 -40.14 -12.60 -4.54
CA VAL A 367 -41.55 -12.98 -4.62
C VAL A 367 -42.34 -12.06 -3.69
N LEU A 368 -43.22 -11.23 -4.25
CA LEU A 368 -44.19 -10.49 -3.44
C LEU A 368 -45.19 -11.51 -2.87
N LEU A 369 -45.26 -11.58 -1.54
CA LEU A 369 -46.14 -12.52 -0.84
C LEU A 369 -47.45 -11.86 -0.42
N GLU A 370 -47.38 -10.61 0.04
CA GLU A 370 -48.54 -9.88 0.52
C GLU A 370 -48.34 -8.38 0.33
N GLU A 371 -49.33 -7.73 -0.29
CA GLU A 371 -49.31 -6.30 -0.54
C GLU A 371 -50.14 -5.55 0.51
N GLY A 372 -49.57 -4.48 1.08
CA GLY A 372 -50.32 -3.57 1.95
C GLY A 372 -50.59 -4.04 3.38
N TYR A 373 -49.94 -5.10 3.87
CA TYR A 373 -50.04 -5.53 5.27
C TYR A 373 -49.65 -4.39 6.21
N LYS A 374 -50.64 -3.73 6.80
CA LYS A 374 -50.49 -2.54 7.65
C LYS A 374 -49.58 -1.45 7.05
N LYS A 375 -49.70 -1.19 5.74
CA LYS A 375 -48.88 -0.24 4.94
C LYS A 375 -47.46 -0.73 4.62
N TYR A 376 -47.21 -2.03 4.71
CA TYR A 376 -45.97 -2.67 4.28
C TYR A 376 -46.26 -3.69 3.18
N ASN A 377 -45.33 -3.81 2.23
CA ASN A 377 -45.31 -4.93 1.30
C ASN A 377 -44.41 -6.02 1.87
N ILE A 378 -44.94 -7.23 2.00
CA ILE A 378 -44.18 -8.39 2.46
C ILE A 378 -43.74 -9.19 1.25
N LEU A 379 -42.44 -9.40 1.15
CA LEU A 379 -41.82 -10.13 0.06
C LEU A 379 -40.84 -11.17 0.61
N ARG A 380 -40.64 -12.24 -0.14
CA ARG A 380 -39.56 -13.20 0.07
C ARG A 380 -38.42 -12.84 -0.86
N TYR A 381 -37.24 -12.63 -0.30
CA TYR A 381 -36.02 -12.47 -1.06
C TYR A 381 -34.95 -13.37 -0.44
N LEU A 382 -34.41 -14.29 -1.26
CA LEU A 382 -33.58 -15.39 -0.78
C LEU A 382 -34.35 -16.23 0.28
N ASN A 383 -33.69 -16.63 1.37
CA ASN A 383 -34.27 -17.40 2.47
C ASN A 383 -34.81 -16.52 3.62
N GLN A 384 -35.17 -15.28 3.33
CA GLN A 384 -35.70 -14.34 4.33
C GLN A 384 -36.95 -13.62 3.82
N PHE A 385 -37.77 -13.22 4.78
CA PHE A 385 -38.97 -12.44 4.56
C PHE A 385 -38.67 -11.01 4.95
N TYR A 386 -39.13 -10.06 4.13
CA TYR A 386 -38.95 -8.63 4.34
C TYR A 386 -40.30 -7.93 4.30
N GLY A 387 -40.60 -7.12 5.31
CA GLY A 387 -41.69 -6.16 5.31
C GLY A 387 -41.15 -4.78 5.00
N LEU A 388 -41.39 -4.26 3.80
CA LEU A 388 -40.92 -2.95 3.36
C LEU A 388 -42.05 -1.92 3.40
N SER A 389 -41.83 -0.78 4.05
CA SER A 389 -42.82 0.28 4.10
C SER A 389 -43.14 0.76 2.69
N GLN A 390 -44.43 0.88 2.37
CA GLN A 390 -44.87 1.41 1.08
C GLN A 390 -44.38 2.85 0.83
N THR A 391 -44.02 3.58 1.90
CA THR A 391 -43.44 4.94 1.79
C THR A 391 -42.02 4.96 1.23
N LEU A 392 -41.32 3.82 1.17
CA LEU A 392 -39.97 3.76 0.59
C LEU A 392 -39.97 3.87 -0.93
N GLY A 393 -41.13 3.71 -1.58
CA GLY A 393 -41.21 3.62 -3.03
C GLY A 393 -40.56 2.33 -3.55
N LYS A 394 -39.99 2.38 -4.76
CA LYS A 394 -39.32 1.22 -5.38
C LYS A 394 -37.99 0.97 -4.68
N VAL A 395 -37.90 -0.12 -3.93
CA VAL A 395 -36.68 -0.57 -3.26
C VAL A 395 -36.14 -1.79 -3.99
N ASP A 396 -34.86 -1.75 -4.30
CA ASP A 396 -34.13 -2.93 -4.79
C ASP A 396 -33.31 -3.51 -3.63
N LEU A 397 -33.77 -4.63 -3.07
CA LEU A 397 -33.07 -5.29 -1.95
C LEU A 397 -31.70 -5.84 -2.36
N ALA A 398 -31.45 -6.06 -3.65
CA ALA A 398 -30.17 -6.59 -4.11
C ALA A 398 -29.03 -5.58 -4.01
N VAL A 399 -29.33 -4.27 -3.96
CA VAL A 399 -28.33 -3.20 -3.92
C VAL A 399 -28.16 -2.58 -2.54
N LEU A 400 -29.02 -2.90 -1.57
CA LEU A 400 -28.91 -2.36 -0.22
C LEU A 400 -27.78 -3.04 0.55
N SER A 401 -26.87 -2.23 1.09
CA SER A 401 -25.84 -2.70 2.02
C SER A 401 -26.46 -3.13 3.37
N PRO A 402 -25.75 -3.96 4.16
CA PRO A 402 -26.19 -4.33 5.50
C PRO A 402 -26.49 -3.13 6.41
N TRP A 403 -25.70 -2.06 6.31
CA TRP A 403 -25.89 -0.84 7.11
C TRP A 403 -27.13 -0.05 6.69
N GLU A 404 -27.42 0.04 5.39
CA GLU A 404 -28.64 0.68 4.90
C GLU A 404 -29.88 -0.09 5.35
N LEU A 405 -29.83 -1.43 5.30
CA LEU A 405 -30.91 -2.29 5.83
C LEU A 405 -31.11 -2.06 7.33
N GLU A 406 -30.06 -2.04 8.13
CA GLU A 406 -30.15 -1.74 9.57
C GLU A 406 -30.73 -0.34 9.83
N SER A 407 -30.31 0.66 9.06
CA SER A 407 -30.84 2.01 9.13
C SER A 407 -32.34 2.05 8.83
N LEU A 408 -32.79 1.30 7.82
CA LEU A 408 -34.21 1.16 7.49
C LEU A 408 -35.00 0.42 8.57
N GLU A 409 -34.43 -0.62 9.19
CA GLU A 409 -35.05 -1.31 10.33
C GLU A 409 -35.22 -0.37 11.53
N ARG A 410 -34.20 0.45 11.85
CA ARG A 410 -34.27 1.43 12.95
C ARG A 410 -35.31 2.52 12.70
N GLN A 411 -35.54 2.87 11.45
CA GLN A 411 -36.59 3.81 11.04
C GLN A 411 -37.99 3.16 10.98
N GLY A 412 -38.09 1.85 11.24
CA GLY A 412 -39.33 1.08 11.07
C GLY A 412 -39.81 1.05 9.62
N LYS A 413 -38.91 1.25 8.65
CA LYS A 413 -39.22 1.20 7.22
C LYS A 413 -38.94 -0.17 6.61
N CYS A 414 -38.22 -1.04 7.33
CA CYS A 414 -37.95 -2.42 6.95
C CYS A 414 -38.09 -3.33 8.17
N PHE A 415 -38.58 -4.55 7.99
CA PHE A 415 -38.54 -5.62 8.98
C PHE A 415 -38.11 -6.91 8.32
N ARG A 416 -37.20 -7.67 8.94
CA ARG A 416 -36.78 -9.00 8.44
C ARG A 416 -37.12 -10.14 9.40
N ALA A 417 -37.46 -11.30 8.88
CA ALA A 417 -37.54 -12.53 9.67
C ALA A 417 -37.27 -13.77 8.80
N MET A 418 -37.11 -14.93 9.45
CA MET A 418 -36.88 -16.20 8.77
C MET A 418 -38.17 -16.82 8.22
N ASP A 419 -39.33 -16.31 8.65
CA ASP A 419 -40.65 -16.76 8.24
C ASP A 419 -41.63 -15.58 8.11
N LEU A 420 -42.74 -15.80 7.40
CA LEU A 420 -43.76 -14.79 7.12
C LEU A 420 -44.40 -14.22 8.40
N GLU A 421 -44.72 -15.10 9.36
CA GLU A 421 -45.36 -14.72 10.62
C GLU A 421 -44.43 -13.89 11.52
N GLY A 422 -43.12 -14.13 11.45
CA GLY A 422 -42.10 -13.34 12.13
C GLY A 422 -42.05 -11.91 11.62
N VAL A 423 -42.11 -11.69 10.30
CA VAL A 423 -42.19 -10.34 9.73
C VAL A 423 -43.49 -9.65 10.14
N LYS A 424 -44.63 -10.34 10.04
CA LYS A 424 -45.93 -9.80 10.43
C LYS A 424 -45.96 -9.36 11.89
N ARG A 425 -45.48 -10.19 12.82
CA ARG A 425 -45.38 -9.84 14.24
C ARG A 425 -44.52 -8.59 14.49
N ARG A 426 -43.39 -8.45 13.78
CA ARG A 426 -42.54 -7.25 13.91
C ARG A 426 -43.23 -5.98 13.39
N ILE A 427 -43.95 -6.08 12.27
CA ILE A 427 -44.77 -4.98 11.75
C ILE A 427 -45.89 -4.63 12.74
N ASP A 428 -46.56 -5.64 13.31
CA ASP A 428 -47.67 -5.46 14.23
C ASP A 428 -47.27 -4.72 15.50
N ALA A 429 -46.17 -5.13 16.12
CA ALA A 429 -45.58 -4.47 17.29
C ALA A 429 -45.25 -3.01 16.99
N TRP A 430 -44.61 -2.73 15.84
CA TRP A 430 -44.29 -1.36 15.43
C TRP A 430 -45.53 -0.48 15.24
N VAL A 431 -46.57 -1.01 14.58
CA VAL A 431 -47.82 -0.27 14.29
C VAL A 431 -48.66 -0.04 15.54
N GLN A 432 -48.63 -0.95 16.50
CA GLN A 432 -49.34 -0.81 17.79
C GLN A 432 -48.71 0.24 18.71
N GLY A 433 -47.62 0.88 18.28
CA GLY A 433 -46.93 1.87 19.10
C GLY A 433 -46.28 1.24 20.32
N GLU A 434 -46.08 -0.09 20.31
CA GLU A 434 -45.16 -0.77 21.21
C GLU A 434 -43.75 -0.31 20.84
N LYS A 435 -43.42 0.92 21.25
CA LYS A 435 -42.04 1.36 21.40
C LYS A 435 -41.47 0.61 22.60
N GLU A 436 -41.34 -0.71 22.47
CA GLU A 436 -40.70 -1.50 23.49
C GLU A 436 -39.20 -1.27 23.46
N ASN A 437 -38.70 -0.90 24.63
CA ASN A 437 -37.34 -1.16 25.08
C ASN A 437 -36.89 -2.54 24.56
N SER A 438 -35.97 -2.53 23.60
CA SER A 438 -35.22 -3.70 23.14
C SER A 438 -36.06 -4.92 22.73
N PHE A 439 -36.66 -4.88 21.53
CA PHE A 439 -36.56 -6.06 20.69
C PHE A 439 -35.07 -6.36 20.51
N LYS A 440 -34.53 -7.22 21.37
CA LYS A 440 -33.24 -7.85 21.14
C LYS A 440 -33.41 -8.63 19.84
N VAL A 441 -33.04 -8.01 18.72
CA VAL A 441 -32.49 -8.73 17.57
C VAL A 441 -31.60 -9.79 18.23
N GLY A 442 -31.96 -11.07 18.08
CA GLY A 442 -31.15 -12.15 18.62
C GLY A 442 -29.73 -11.81 18.20
N LYS A 443 -28.85 -11.55 19.18
CA LYS A 443 -27.50 -11.07 18.91
C LYS A 443 -26.89 -12.05 17.90
N VAL A 444 -26.90 -11.69 16.61
CA VAL A 444 -25.68 -11.88 15.84
C VAL A 444 -24.70 -11.06 16.64
N ASP A 445 -23.88 -11.78 17.39
CA ASP A 445 -22.93 -11.19 18.31
C ASP A 445 -22.28 -10.02 17.56
N PRO A 446 -22.44 -8.76 18.02
CA PRO A 446 -21.67 -7.67 17.43
C PRO A 446 -20.19 -8.01 17.54
N LEU A 447 -19.79 -8.82 18.55
CA LEU A 447 -18.48 -9.47 18.60
C LEU A 447 -18.24 -10.53 17.54
N LEU A 448 -19.10 -10.96 16.60
CA LEU A 448 -18.68 -11.92 15.55
C LEU A 448 -18.13 -11.19 14.32
N LEU A 449 -18.80 -10.15 13.84
CA LEU A 449 -18.26 -9.27 12.79
C LEU A 449 -17.16 -8.35 13.36
N THR A 450 -17.32 -7.86 14.59
CA THR A 450 -16.19 -7.20 15.28
C THR A 450 -15.17 -8.19 15.80
N LYS A 451 -15.41 -9.49 16.10
CA LYS A 451 -14.30 -10.46 16.31
C LYS A 451 -13.64 -10.81 15.00
N GLN A 452 -14.28 -10.74 13.84
CA GLN A 452 -13.58 -11.02 12.59
C GLN A 452 -12.74 -9.82 12.18
N GLU A 453 -13.26 -8.59 12.32
CA GLU A 453 -12.47 -7.37 12.18
C GLU A 453 -11.46 -7.16 13.32
N GLU A 454 -11.75 -7.59 14.55
CA GLU A 454 -10.83 -7.60 15.70
C GLU A 454 -9.90 -8.80 15.67
N LEU A 455 -10.22 -9.94 15.05
CA LEU A 455 -9.26 -11.01 14.74
C LEU A 455 -8.36 -10.54 13.63
N ILE A 456 -8.90 -9.89 12.60
CA ILE A 456 -8.10 -9.33 11.52
C ILE A 456 -7.23 -8.21 12.10
N ARG A 457 -7.75 -7.32 12.96
CA ARG A 457 -6.95 -6.32 13.68
C ARG A 457 -6.03 -6.93 14.72
N ALA A 458 -6.39 -8.00 15.42
CA ALA A 458 -5.56 -8.69 16.42
C ALA A 458 -4.50 -9.58 15.77
N GLN A 459 -4.78 -10.12 14.59
CA GLN A 459 -3.86 -10.87 13.73
C GLN A 459 -2.94 -9.88 13.02
N TYR A 460 -3.44 -8.75 12.51
CA TYR A 460 -2.60 -7.65 12.05
C TYR A 460 -1.87 -6.97 13.19
N PHE A 461 -2.39 -6.93 14.42
CA PHE A 461 -1.72 -6.41 15.61
C PHE A 461 -0.68 -7.40 16.12
N LEU A 462 -0.94 -8.72 16.11
CA LEU A 462 0.06 -9.76 16.35
C LEU A 462 1.12 -9.76 15.25
N GLN A 463 0.74 -9.56 13.99
CA GLN A 463 1.65 -9.43 12.84
C GLN A 463 2.41 -8.10 12.86
N SER A 464 1.81 -7.04 13.42
CA SER A 464 2.46 -5.75 13.68
C SER A 464 3.34 -5.83 14.92
N LEU A 465 3.03 -6.66 15.92
CA LEU A 465 3.89 -7.02 17.07
C LEU A 465 5.07 -7.86 16.59
N LEU A 466 4.81 -8.82 15.71
CA LEU A 466 5.80 -9.66 15.02
C LEU A 466 6.72 -8.82 14.12
N ALA A 467 6.17 -7.80 13.46
CA ALA A 467 6.94 -6.86 12.68
C ALA A 467 7.64 -5.81 13.56
N ALA A 468 7.03 -5.38 14.66
CA ALA A 468 7.50 -4.36 15.57
C ALA A 468 8.43 -4.88 16.67
N ALA A 469 8.93 -6.12 16.61
CA ALA A 469 9.71 -6.73 17.70
C ALA A 469 10.83 -5.82 18.27
N PRO A 470 11.53 -4.98 17.48
CA PRO A 470 12.47 -3.99 18.03
C PRO A 470 11.82 -2.78 18.75
N ASN A 471 10.66 -2.29 18.27
CA ASN A 471 9.92 -1.18 18.92
C ASN A 471 8.98 -1.64 20.05
N PHE A 472 8.61 -2.93 20.09
CA PHE A 472 7.95 -3.52 21.24
C PHE A 472 8.83 -3.42 22.49
N LEU A 473 10.15 -3.30 22.37
CA LEU A 473 11.10 -3.10 23.49
C LEU A 473 11.16 -1.68 24.03
N LYS A 474 10.95 -0.66 23.19
CA LYS A 474 10.75 0.72 23.69
C LYS A 474 9.34 0.92 24.26
N PHE A 475 8.36 0.18 23.77
CA PHE A 475 6.99 0.22 24.29
C PHE A 475 6.85 -0.58 25.61
N THR A 476 7.52 -1.72 25.76
CA THR A 476 7.46 -2.55 26.99
C THR A 476 8.36 -2.06 28.12
N SER A 477 9.41 -1.28 27.85
CA SER A 477 10.18 -0.61 28.91
C SER A 477 9.38 0.49 29.63
N SER A 478 8.24 0.91 29.07
CA SER A 478 7.26 1.82 29.70
C SER A 478 6.02 1.11 30.28
N TYR A 479 5.89 -0.21 30.11
CA TYR A 479 4.80 -0.99 30.70
C TYR A 479 5.26 -1.70 31.99
N PRO A 480 4.37 -1.85 32.99
CA PRO A 480 4.64 -2.67 34.17
C PRO A 480 5.06 -4.09 33.76
N ALA A 481 6.05 -4.67 34.45
CA ALA A 481 6.53 -6.04 34.23
C ALA A 481 5.39 -7.10 34.19
N GLU A 482 4.28 -6.78 34.87
CA GLU A 482 3.03 -7.54 34.91
C GLU A 482 2.38 -7.70 33.53
N LEU A 483 2.42 -6.69 32.66
CA LEU A 483 1.82 -6.74 31.32
C LEU A 483 2.68 -7.55 30.35
N THR A 484 4.01 -7.49 30.49
CA THR A 484 4.93 -8.36 29.77
C THR A 484 4.75 -9.83 30.18
N GLN A 485 4.63 -10.12 31.48
CA GLN A 485 4.31 -11.46 31.95
C GLN A 485 2.95 -11.94 31.46
N THR A 486 1.93 -11.06 31.47
CA THR A 486 0.59 -11.38 30.94
C THR A 486 0.66 -11.75 29.46
N PHE A 487 1.41 -10.99 28.65
CA PHE A 487 1.60 -11.29 27.23
C PHE A 487 2.29 -12.64 27.00
N PHE A 488 3.40 -12.93 27.71
CA PHE A 488 4.07 -14.22 27.60
C PHE A 488 3.21 -15.39 28.11
N GLY A 489 2.34 -15.13 29.10
CA GLY A 489 1.32 -16.06 29.58
C GLY A 489 0.31 -16.40 28.50
N LEU A 490 -0.32 -15.38 27.91
CA LEU A 490 -1.30 -15.54 26.82
C LEU A 490 -0.69 -16.20 25.57
N LEU A 491 0.56 -15.85 25.23
CA LEU A 491 1.28 -16.48 24.12
C LEU A 491 1.55 -17.96 24.41
N SER A 492 1.94 -18.30 25.64
CA SER A 492 2.15 -19.69 26.06
C SER A 492 0.86 -20.49 26.11
N GLU A 493 -0.24 -19.90 26.56
CA GLU A 493 -1.58 -20.50 26.55
C GLU A 493 -2.01 -20.79 25.11
N LYS A 494 -1.89 -19.82 24.20
CA LYS A 494 -2.24 -20.02 22.79
C LYS A 494 -1.39 -21.09 22.09
N ILE A 495 -0.10 -21.18 22.42
CA ILE A 495 0.76 -22.27 21.94
C ILE A 495 0.21 -23.62 22.40
N GLN A 496 -0.21 -23.75 23.65
CA GLN A 496 -0.77 -25.00 24.18
C GLN A 496 -2.11 -25.35 23.52
N ASP A 497 -2.97 -24.35 23.28
CA ASP A 497 -4.25 -24.58 22.60
C ASP A 497 -4.05 -25.07 21.17
N LEU A 498 -3.16 -24.42 20.41
CA LEU A 498 -2.82 -24.87 19.06
C LEU A 498 -2.24 -26.29 19.05
N LYS A 499 -1.43 -26.67 20.06
CA LYS A 499 -0.96 -28.06 20.19
C LYS A 499 -2.09 -29.05 20.44
N LYS A 500 -3.06 -28.70 21.30
CA LYS A 500 -4.24 -29.55 21.58
C LYS A 500 -5.14 -29.69 20.35
N GLU A 501 -5.24 -28.65 19.54
CA GLU A 501 -6.01 -28.63 18.29
C GLU A 501 -5.32 -29.38 17.14
N GLY A 502 -4.08 -29.87 17.32
CA GLY A 502 -3.30 -30.53 16.27
C GLY A 502 -2.60 -29.57 15.30
N GLU A 503 -2.68 -28.27 15.55
CA GLU A 503 -2.09 -27.16 14.78
C GLU A 503 -0.57 -27.01 15.03
N THR A 504 0.17 -28.12 14.90
CA THR A 504 1.59 -28.25 15.26
C THR A 504 2.50 -27.21 14.58
N ARG A 505 2.23 -26.86 13.32
CA ARG A 505 2.99 -25.85 12.58
C ARG A 505 2.80 -24.44 13.15
N ASN A 506 1.56 -24.08 13.50
CA ASN A 506 1.23 -22.77 14.05
C ASN A 506 1.73 -22.64 15.51
N ALA A 507 1.63 -23.71 16.30
CA ALA A 507 2.24 -23.77 17.62
C ALA A 507 3.76 -23.56 17.55
N ARG A 508 4.45 -24.23 16.61
CA ARG A 508 5.90 -24.08 16.45
C ARG A 508 6.31 -22.66 16.05
N ARG A 509 5.51 -21.98 15.23
CA ARG A 509 5.74 -20.57 14.88
C ARG A 509 5.65 -19.65 16.08
N LEU A 510 4.64 -19.83 16.93
CA LEU A 510 4.50 -19.06 18.16
C LEU A 510 5.58 -19.39 19.20
N GLU A 511 6.09 -20.62 19.24
CA GLU A 511 7.25 -20.98 20.06
C GLU A 511 8.52 -20.25 19.63
N ILE A 512 8.83 -20.25 18.34
CA ILE A 512 9.99 -19.52 17.80
C ILE A 512 9.84 -18.02 18.10
N LEU A 513 8.64 -17.47 17.95
CA LEU A 513 8.36 -16.09 18.35
C LEU A 513 8.65 -15.87 19.83
N ARG A 514 8.16 -16.76 20.72
CA ARG A 514 8.38 -16.65 22.15
C ARG A 514 9.88 -16.73 22.50
N GLU A 515 10.61 -17.67 21.91
CA GLU A 515 12.06 -17.84 22.08
C GLU A 515 12.80 -16.56 21.64
N CYS A 516 12.48 -16.03 20.46
CA CYS A 516 13.03 -14.76 19.99
C CYS A 516 12.71 -13.60 20.95
N LEU A 517 11.47 -13.49 21.43
CA LEU A 517 11.09 -12.44 22.37
C LEU A 517 11.78 -12.58 23.73
N GLN A 518 12.07 -13.81 24.20
CA GLN A 518 12.79 -14.08 25.44
C GLN A 518 14.29 -13.76 25.34
N GLU A 519 14.92 -13.94 24.18
CA GLU A 519 16.31 -13.50 23.96
C GLU A 519 16.45 -11.98 24.00
N ILE A 520 15.40 -11.25 23.62
CA ILE A 520 15.47 -9.80 23.43
C ILE A 520 14.90 -9.04 24.66
N VAL A 521 13.93 -9.60 25.37
CA VAL A 521 13.37 -9.03 26.61
C VAL A 521 14.09 -9.66 27.82
N PRO A 522 14.99 -8.95 28.51
CA PRO A 522 15.66 -9.50 29.68
C PRO A 522 14.62 -9.86 30.75
N PRO A 523 14.79 -10.98 31.48
CA PRO A 523 13.88 -11.32 32.57
C PRO A 523 13.83 -10.14 33.56
N PRO A 524 12.66 -9.88 34.18
CA PRO A 524 12.55 -8.83 35.19
C PRO A 524 13.65 -9.06 36.22
N ARG A 525 14.50 -8.04 36.44
CA ARG A 525 15.50 -8.09 37.50
C ARG A 525 14.73 -8.36 38.79
N GLU A 526 15.04 -9.45 39.47
CA GLU A 526 14.52 -9.69 40.81
C GLU A 526 14.75 -8.40 41.61
N SER A 527 13.67 -7.75 42.04
CA SER A 527 13.81 -6.62 42.93
C SER A 527 14.48 -7.18 44.17
N ASN A 528 15.74 -6.85 44.38
CA ASN A 528 16.38 -7.05 45.67
C ASN A 528 15.49 -6.32 46.68
N ALA A 529 14.72 -7.09 47.44
CA ALA A 529 13.88 -6.58 48.51
C ALA A 529 14.81 -5.84 49.48
N LEU A 530 14.64 -4.52 49.56
CA LEU A 530 15.16 -3.67 50.63
C LEU A 530 14.13 -3.57 51.74
#